data_AF-A0A7C7XTI7-F1
#
_entry.id   AF-A0A7C7XTI7-F1
#
_cell.length_a   1.000
_cell.length_b   1.000
_cell.length_c   1.000
_cell.angle_alpha   90.00
_cell.angle_beta   90.00
_cell.angle_gamma   90.00
#
_symmetry.space_group_name_H-M   'P 1'
#
loop_
_entity.id
_entity.type
_entity.pdbx_description
1 polymer ?
#
loop_
_entity_poly.entity_id
_entity_poly.type
_entity_poly.pdbx_seq_one_letter_code
_entity_poly.pdbx_strand_id
1 'polypeptide(L)'
;MLGTTHIRALLLVSIMCMAPLAGCFGEDENESAPSANDVVITPEVLTGGVFQALTISAQRDVSAFVPYLVRDASSGYVFNSTVVDLQAGDSVQLTVLAPPRAASAFVFIGKYARENWPIREVNESWATWISENGHISADAGAIVRIGTENITFNSSQDTGGAVAYYPLGITRDMAPGYSEEEGGRHSTGVVHGRTTYNFLSHITDQTPDPLDLADGAVGYLDRWAGQANTAYEAGAIYLQDQLQSFGLDVVTQRYSFSDIFENQNPEAYNICGFRYGSEFPDEWMVFGAHFDIAPPANALLIDPHTTGQRTYGTRVGAYDNTAGTSMVLTVAEAMANYDTRRTMVFCLWSGEEGGKRGSDY
;
A
#
# COMPACT_ATOMS: atom_id res chain seq x y z
N MET A 1 81.49 26.24 7.23
CA MET A 1 81.17 24.80 7.03
C MET A 1 80.20 24.39 8.13
N LEU A 2 78.90 24.42 7.85
CA LEU A 2 77.87 23.92 8.78
C LEU A 2 77.97 22.40 8.81
N GLY A 3 78.27 21.86 9.99
CA GLY A 3 78.55 20.44 10.21
C GLY A 3 77.38 19.55 9.80
N THR A 4 77.71 18.46 9.13
CA THR A 4 76.84 17.37 8.65
C THR A 4 75.85 16.84 9.71
N THR A 5 76.13 17.03 10.99
CA THR A 5 75.26 16.68 12.12
C THR A 5 74.03 17.57 12.26
N HIS A 6 74.14 18.89 12.02
CA HIS A 6 72.99 19.80 12.13
C HIS A 6 71.98 19.58 11.01
N ILE A 7 72.46 19.27 9.80
CA ILE A 7 71.60 18.95 8.65
C ILE A 7 70.83 17.65 8.93
N ARG A 8 71.50 16.62 9.49
CA ARG A 8 70.84 15.35 9.86
C ARG A 8 69.77 15.55 10.94
N ALA A 9 70.04 16.37 11.94
CA ALA A 9 69.06 16.68 12.98
C ALA A 9 67.84 17.42 12.42
N LEU A 10 68.05 18.40 11.55
CA LEU A 10 66.97 19.14 10.91
C LEU A 10 66.11 18.23 10.00
N LEU A 11 66.75 17.31 9.28
CA LEU A 11 66.08 16.37 8.39
C LEU A 11 65.25 15.34 9.17
N LEU A 12 65.76 14.85 10.31
CA LEU A 12 65.01 13.97 11.22
C LEU A 12 63.81 14.68 11.85
N VAL A 13 63.97 15.93 12.30
CA VAL A 13 62.87 16.74 12.85
C VAL A 13 61.81 17.01 11.79
N SER A 14 62.21 17.34 10.56
CA SER A 14 61.28 17.53 9.44
C SER A 14 60.49 16.25 9.12
N ILE A 15 61.13 15.08 9.13
CA ILE A 15 60.45 13.78 8.92
C ILE A 15 59.45 13.49 10.05
N MET A 16 59.83 13.73 11.31
CA MET A 16 58.92 13.50 12.44
C MET A 16 57.74 14.49 12.48
N CYS A 17 57.93 15.72 11.99
CA CYS A 17 56.84 16.70 11.84
C CYS A 17 55.92 16.39 10.65
N MET A 18 56.39 15.64 9.63
CA MET A 18 55.56 15.21 8.49
C MET A 18 54.74 13.95 8.78
N ALA A 19 55.12 13.13 9.76
CA ALA A 19 54.38 11.92 10.14
C ALA A 19 52.91 12.17 10.56
N PRO A 20 52.56 13.20 11.37
CA PRO A 20 51.15 13.48 11.69
C PRO A 20 50.36 14.12 10.54
N LEU A 21 51.02 14.62 9.48
CA LEU A 21 50.34 15.15 8.29
C LEU A 21 49.88 14.05 7.33
N ALA A 22 50.51 12.86 7.36
CA ALA A 22 50.12 11.71 6.55
C ALA A 22 48.85 11.00 7.06
N GLY A 23 48.46 11.23 8.32
CA GLY A 23 47.26 10.62 8.94
C GLY A 23 45.98 11.46 8.84
N CYS A 24 46.03 12.65 8.24
CA CYS A 24 44.89 13.56 8.12
C CYS A 24 44.60 14.00 6.67
N PHE A 25 45.23 13.35 5.69
CA PHE A 25 45.16 13.69 4.25
C PHE A 25 45.28 12.46 3.33
N GLY A 26 44.92 11.28 3.83
CA GLY A 26 44.96 10.04 3.07
C GLY A 26 43.69 9.24 3.31
N GLU A 27 42.96 8.98 2.23
CA GLU A 27 41.76 8.15 2.11
C GLU A 27 40.42 8.85 2.35
N ASP A 28 39.98 9.66 1.38
CA ASP A 28 38.53 9.85 1.14
C ASP A 28 38.16 10.20 -0.32
N GLU A 29 39.13 10.34 -1.24
CA GLU A 29 38.86 10.83 -2.59
C GLU A 29 38.94 9.80 -3.74
N ASN A 30 39.15 8.49 -3.46
CA ASN A 30 39.32 7.50 -4.53
C ASN A 30 38.54 6.18 -4.40
N GLU A 31 37.60 6.05 -3.47
CA GLU A 31 36.59 5.00 -3.64
C GLU A 31 35.57 5.48 -4.68
N SER A 32 35.60 4.83 -5.85
CA SER A 32 34.57 5.01 -6.86
C SER A 32 33.18 4.84 -6.23
N ALA A 33 32.24 5.72 -6.60
CA ALA A 33 30.86 5.61 -6.15
C ALA A 33 30.30 4.23 -6.54
N PRO A 34 29.50 3.58 -5.66
CA PRO A 34 28.85 2.32 -5.99
C PRO A 34 27.99 2.43 -7.25
N SER A 35 27.89 1.33 -7.97
CA SER A 35 27.20 1.18 -9.24
C SER A 35 26.27 -0.04 -9.23
N ALA A 36 25.44 -0.20 -10.27
CA ALA A 36 24.59 -1.37 -10.41
C ALA A 36 25.35 -2.70 -10.50
N ASN A 37 26.61 -2.68 -10.99
CA ASN A 37 27.43 -3.89 -11.14
C ASN A 37 27.99 -4.39 -9.81
N ASP A 38 27.95 -3.57 -8.77
CA ASP A 38 28.47 -3.88 -7.44
C ASP A 38 27.52 -4.76 -6.61
N VAL A 39 26.33 -5.05 -7.16
CA VAL A 39 25.35 -5.96 -6.57
C VAL A 39 24.82 -6.91 -7.63
N VAL A 40 24.38 -8.09 -7.18
CA VAL A 40 23.59 -9.02 -7.99
C VAL A 40 22.27 -9.22 -7.28
N ILE A 41 21.17 -8.92 -7.97
CA ILE A 41 19.82 -9.05 -7.42
C ILE A 41 19.07 -10.13 -8.17
N THR A 42 18.51 -11.10 -7.44
CA THR A 42 17.76 -12.22 -8.01
C THR A 42 16.39 -12.37 -7.34
N PRO A 43 15.33 -12.68 -8.10
CA PRO A 43 15.30 -12.80 -9.57
C PRO A 43 15.32 -11.42 -10.26
N GLU A 44 15.76 -11.37 -11.53
CA GLU A 44 15.76 -10.15 -12.35
C GLU A 44 14.35 -9.71 -12.77
N VAL A 45 13.38 -10.63 -12.75
CA VAL A 45 11.97 -10.39 -13.07
C VAL A 45 11.12 -10.79 -11.87
N LEU A 46 10.32 -9.85 -11.37
CA LEU A 46 9.42 -10.03 -10.25
C LEU A 46 7.99 -10.29 -10.71
N THR A 47 7.22 -11.02 -9.91
CA THR A 47 5.78 -11.19 -10.10
C THR A 47 5.03 -10.06 -9.40
N GLY A 48 4.32 -9.25 -10.18
CA GLY A 48 3.62 -8.05 -9.71
C GLY A 48 2.49 -8.37 -8.73
N GLY A 49 2.54 -7.75 -7.55
CA GLY A 49 1.51 -7.82 -6.52
C GLY A 49 1.49 -9.11 -5.71
N VAL A 50 2.58 -9.87 -5.67
CA VAL A 50 2.73 -11.02 -4.76
C VAL A 50 3.99 -10.84 -3.90
N PHE A 51 3.96 -11.29 -2.64
CA PHE A 51 5.14 -11.35 -1.80
C PHE A 51 6.06 -12.47 -2.28
N GLN A 52 7.32 -12.14 -2.54
CA GLN A 52 8.30 -13.10 -3.08
C GLN A 52 9.70 -12.81 -2.58
N ALA A 53 10.56 -13.83 -2.64
CA ALA A 53 11.96 -13.69 -2.28
C ALA A 53 12.71 -12.79 -3.29
N LEU A 54 13.47 -11.84 -2.77
CA LEU A 54 14.43 -11.01 -3.47
C LEU A 54 15.77 -11.15 -2.75
N THR A 55 16.77 -11.70 -3.41
CA THR A 55 18.11 -11.87 -2.86
C THR A 55 19.03 -10.81 -3.42
N ILE A 56 19.72 -10.07 -2.55
CA ILE A 56 20.71 -9.05 -2.90
C ILE A 56 22.06 -9.55 -2.41
N SER A 57 23.00 -9.74 -3.34
CA SER A 57 24.38 -10.13 -3.04
C SER A 57 25.35 -9.02 -3.40
N ALA A 58 26.23 -8.66 -2.48
CA ALA A 58 27.15 -7.53 -2.63
C ALA A 58 28.54 -7.98 -3.10
N GLN A 59 29.08 -7.32 -4.13
CA GLN A 59 30.45 -7.54 -4.62
C GLN A 59 31.48 -6.61 -3.95
N ARG A 60 30.99 -5.56 -3.28
CA ARG A 60 31.76 -4.62 -2.44
C ARG A 60 30.87 -4.13 -1.30
N ASP A 61 31.46 -3.41 -0.35
CA ASP A 61 30.72 -2.79 0.75
C ASP A 61 29.73 -1.74 0.20
N VAL A 62 28.43 -1.99 0.39
CA VAL A 62 27.33 -1.13 -0.10
C VAL A 62 26.18 -1.07 0.90
N SER A 63 25.34 -0.04 0.75
CA SER A 63 23.99 -0.04 1.31
C SER A 63 23.00 -0.14 0.16
N ALA A 64 21.94 -0.94 0.33
CA ALA A 64 20.86 -1.07 -0.65
C ALA A 64 19.53 -0.62 -0.04
N PHE A 65 18.89 0.38 -0.66
CA PHE A 65 17.56 0.86 -0.30
C PHE A 65 16.52 0.22 -1.20
N VAL A 66 15.56 -0.47 -0.57
CA VAL A 66 14.47 -1.19 -1.23
C VAL A 66 13.17 -0.46 -0.89
N PRO A 67 12.61 0.34 -1.82
CA PRO A 67 11.48 1.24 -1.56
C PRO A 67 10.11 0.55 -1.73
N TYR A 68 9.97 -0.67 -1.20
CA TYR A 68 8.80 -1.53 -1.37
C TYR A 68 8.32 -2.09 -0.03
N LEU A 69 7.10 -2.64 -0.01
CA LEU A 69 6.63 -3.37 1.16
C LEU A 69 7.46 -4.64 1.34
N VAL A 70 8.02 -4.81 2.53
CA VAL A 70 8.81 -5.98 2.93
C VAL A 70 8.07 -6.70 4.04
N ARG A 71 8.01 -8.03 3.95
CA ARG A 71 7.50 -8.90 5.00
C ARG A 71 8.68 -9.48 5.78
N ASP A 72 8.69 -9.25 7.08
CA ASP A 72 9.66 -9.85 7.98
C ASP A 72 9.41 -11.35 8.11
N ALA A 73 10.45 -12.16 7.96
CA ALA A 73 10.32 -13.62 8.03
C ALA A 73 10.10 -14.14 9.46
N SER A 74 10.49 -13.36 10.49
CA SER A 74 10.44 -13.81 11.88
C SER A 74 9.15 -13.41 12.59
N SER A 75 8.75 -12.15 12.45
CA SER A 75 7.53 -11.58 13.05
C SER A 75 6.32 -11.67 12.13
N GLY A 76 6.52 -11.83 10.82
CA GLY A 76 5.45 -11.81 9.83
C GLY A 76 4.94 -10.40 9.48
N TYR A 77 5.42 -9.36 10.16
CA TYR A 77 5.00 -7.98 9.94
C TYR A 77 5.38 -7.47 8.56
N VAL A 78 4.50 -6.63 8.02
CA VAL A 78 4.75 -5.90 6.77
C VAL A 78 5.09 -4.44 7.10
N PHE A 79 6.18 -3.95 6.53
CA PHE A 79 6.64 -2.57 6.69
C PHE A 79 7.00 -1.94 5.34
N ASN A 80 7.00 -0.62 5.29
CA ASN A 80 7.26 0.13 4.07
C ASN A 80 8.74 0.52 3.99
N SER A 81 9.39 -0.01 2.97
CA SER A 81 10.79 0.24 2.63
C SER A 81 11.80 -0.29 3.64
N THR A 82 13.02 -0.58 3.18
CA THR A 82 14.12 -1.01 4.06
C THR A 82 15.46 -0.59 3.48
N VAL A 83 16.46 -0.43 4.35
CA VAL A 83 17.87 -0.37 3.94
C VAL A 83 18.58 -1.63 4.45
N VAL A 84 19.47 -2.18 3.64
CA VAL A 84 20.37 -3.27 4.06
C VAL A 84 21.81 -2.84 3.83
N ASP A 85 22.63 -2.89 4.87
CA ASP A 85 24.08 -2.68 4.76
C ASP A 85 24.73 -4.05 4.54
N LEU A 86 25.51 -4.19 3.49
CA LEU A 86 26.13 -5.45 3.06
C LEU A 86 27.62 -5.22 2.83
N GLN A 87 28.46 -6.04 3.47
CA GLN A 87 29.89 -6.06 3.17
C GLN A 87 30.15 -6.89 1.90
N ALA A 88 31.33 -6.75 1.32
CA ALA A 88 31.74 -7.52 0.16
C ALA A 88 31.64 -9.03 0.43
N GLY A 89 30.84 -9.73 -0.39
CA GLY A 89 30.58 -11.16 -0.23
C GLY A 89 29.33 -11.50 0.59
N ASP A 90 28.71 -10.52 1.25
CA ASP A 90 27.45 -10.72 1.97
C ASP A 90 26.27 -10.88 1.00
N SER A 91 25.25 -11.60 1.46
CA SER A 91 23.96 -11.68 0.79
C SER A 91 22.82 -11.66 1.78
N VAL A 92 21.73 -11.01 1.41
CA VAL A 92 20.48 -10.99 2.19
C VAL A 92 19.31 -11.40 1.30
N GLN A 93 18.39 -12.16 1.86
CA GLN A 93 17.10 -12.47 1.24
C GLN A 93 16.00 -11.70 1.95
N LEU A 94 15.24 -10.92 1.19
CA LEU A 94 14.08 -10.17 1.62
C LEU A 94 12.82 -10.79 1.01
N THR A 95 11.68 -10.68 1.69
CA THR A 95 10.38 -11.00 1.08
C THR A 95 9.70 -9.70 0.71
N VAL A 96 9.65 -9.37 -0.58
CA VAL A 96 9.17 -8.06 -1.09
C VAL A 96 7.85 -8.21 -1.85
N LEU A 97 6.98 -7.21 -1.75
CA LEU A 97 5.79 -7.09 -2.60
C LEU A 97 6.12 -6.20 -3.79
N ALA A 98 6.25 -6.80 -4.97
CA ALA A 98 6.44 -6.02 -6.20
C ALA A 98 5.18 -5.20 -6.53
N PRO A 99 5.31 -3.97 -7.03
CA PRO A 99 4.16 -3.14 -7.36
C PRO A 99 3.27 -3.79 -8.45
N PRO A 100 1.94 -3.83 -8.26
CA PRO A 100 1.05 -4.62 -9.12
C PRO A 100 0.79 -4.04 -10.50
N ARG A 101 1.10 -2.75 -10.74
CA ARG A 101 0.78 -2.02 -11.97
C ARG A 101 1.99 -1.30 -12.60
N ALA A 102 3.21 -1.71 -12.24
CA ALA A 102 4.43 -1.18 -12.83
C ALA A 102 5.12 -2.26 -13.69
N ALA A 103 5.83 -1.82 -14.73
CA ALA A 103 6.64 -2.72 -15.56
C ALA A 103 8.05 -2.94 -14.97
N SER A 104 8.46 -2.12 -14.00
CA SER A 104 9.78 -2.19 -13.40
C SER A 104 9.76 -1.82 -11.91
N ALA A 105 10.67 -2.45 -11.17
CA ALA A 105 11.06 -2.09 -9.81
C ALA A 105 12.55 -1.69 -9.78
N PHE A 106 12.97 -1.04 -8.70
CA PHE A 106 14.29 -0.47 -8.54
C PHE A 106 14.79 -0.67 -7.12
N VAL A 107 16.02 -1.12 -6.98
CA VAL A 107 16.78 -1.07 -5.72
C VAL A 107 17.85 -0.02 -5.86
N PHE A 108 17.93 0.90 -4.90
CA PHE A 108 18.91 1.98 -4.94
C PHE A 108 20.17 1.58 -4.18
N ILE A 109 21.34 1.92 -4.70
CA ILE A 109 22.63 1.50 -4.19
C ILE A 109 23.43 2.75 -3.83
N GLY A 110 23.92 2.76 -2.60
CA GLY A 110 24.73 3.83 -2.04
C GLY A 110 25.97 3.29 -1.34
N LYS A 111 26.83 4.21 -0.88
CA LYS A 111 27.98 3.87 -0.04
C LYS A 111 27.54 3.06 1.18
N TYR A 112 28.42 2.22 1.70
CA TYR A 112 28.15 1.44 2.92
C TYR A 112 27.79 2.36 4.10
N ALA A 113 26.84 1.92 4.94
CA ALA A 113 26.28 2.67 6.06
C ALA A 113 25.67 4.04 5.67
N ARG A 114 25.06 4.16 4.49
CA ARG A 114 24.42 5.39 4.02
C ARG A 114 23.15 5.69 4.83
N GLU A 115 23.08 6.90 5.37
CA GLU A 115 21.97 7.35 6.22
C GLU A 115 20.84 8.05 5.44
N ASN A 116 21.19 9.01 4.59
CA ASN A 116 20.24 9.82 3.81
C ASN A 116 20.01 9.25 2.42
N TRP A 117 18.76 9.13 1.99
CA TRP A 117 18.38 8.59 0.69
C TRP A 117 17.45 9.54 -0.07
N PRO A 118 17.75 9.88 -1.34
CA PRO A 118 16.84 10.65 -2.15
C PRO A 118 15.59 9.83 -2.46
N ILE A 119 14.42 10.49 -2.48
CA ILE A 119 13.15 9.85 -2.82
C ILE A 119 12.40 10.66 -3.87
N ARG A 120 11.43 10.02 -4.52
CA ARG A 120 10.49 10.65 -5.44
C ARG A 120 9.35 11.37 -4.72
N GLU A 121 8.64 12.22 -5.45
CA GLU A 121 7.36 12.76 -4.98
C GLU A 121 6.28 11.67 -4.85
N VAL A 122 5.29 11.91 -3.99
CA VAL A 122 4.20 10.94 -3.71
C VAL A 122 3.38 10.63 -4.97
N ASN A 123 3.18 11.61 -5.84
CA ASN A 123 2.39 11.51 -7.07
C ASN A 123 3.18 11.01 -8.29
N GLU A 124 4.45 10.67 -8.11
CA GLU A 124 5.35 10.25 -9.18
C GLU A 124 5.62 8.73 -9.12
N SER A 125 5.95 8.11 -10.25
CA SER A 125 6.45 6.73 -10.26
C SER A 125 7.98 6.70 -10.14
N TRP A 126 8.55 5.62 -9.58
CA TRP A 126 10.01 5.46 -9.54
C TRP A 126 10.66 5.44 -10.93
N ALA A 127 9.96 4.90 -11.94
CA ALA A 127 10.46 4.87 -13.31
C ALA A 127 10.54 6.29 -13.91
N THR A 128 9.52 7.12 -13.68
CA THR A 128 9.51 8.54 -14.08
C THR A 128 10.65 9.28 -13.39
N TRP A 129 10.76 9.13 -12.07
CA TRP A 129 11.77 9.80 -11.27
C TRP A 129 13.21 9.48 -11.71
N ILE A 130 13.47 8.21 -12.05
CA ILE A 130 14.77 7.82 -12.61
C ILE A 130 14.99 8.44 -13.98
N SER A 131 13.97 8.43 -14.86
CA SER A 131 14.07 8.99 -16.22
C SER A 131 14.32 10.50 -16.24
N GLU A 132 13.91 11.20 -15.19
CA GLU A 132 14.13 12.63 -14.99
C GLU A 132 15.42 12.94 -14.20
N ASN A 133 16.25 11.92 -13.96
CA ASN A 133 17.52 12.00 -13.22
C ASN A 133 17.39 12.36 -11.73
N GLY A 134 16.25 12.07 -11.10
CA GLY A 134 16.05 12.28 -9.66
C GLY A 134 17.07 11.54 -8.80
N HIS A 135 17.55 10.38 -9.23
CA HIS A 135 18.61 9.61 -8.56
C HIS A 135 19.98 10.33 -8.54
N ILE A 136 20.20 11.34 -9.38
CA ILE A 136 21.42 12.15 -9.44
C ILE A 136 21.21 13.47 -8.68
N SER A 137 20.08 14.12 -8.91
CA SER A 137 19.74 15.43 -8.36
C SER A 137 18.28 15.44 -7.93
N ALA A 138 18.00 14.89 -6.74
CA ALA A 138 16.65 14.87 -6.20
C ALA A 138 16.16 16.27 -5.82
N ASP A 139 14.94 16.58 -6.19
CA ASP A 139 14.21 17.83 -5.94
C ASP A 139 13.05 17.63 -4.95
N ALA A 140 12.57 16.39 -4.82
CA ALA A 140 11.42 15.97 -4.02
C ALA A 140 11.70 15.70 -2.53
N GLY A 141 12.95 15.86 -2.09
CA GLY A 141 13.38 15.59 -0.71
C GLY A 141 14.00 14.22 -0.49
N ALA A 142 14.09 13.82 0.78
CA ALA A 142 14.87 12.66 1.19
C ALA A 142 14.28 11.98 2.43
N ILE A 143 14.77 10.77 2.70
CA ILE A 143 14.56 10.08 3.97
C ILE A 143 15.88 9.86 4.70
N VAL A 144 15.82 9.88 6.02
CA VAL A 144 16.94 9.53 6.90
C VAL A 144 16.57 8.36 7.80
N ARG A 145 17.48 7.40 7.95
CA ARG A 145 17.31 6.27 8.87
C ARG A 145 17.23 6.76 10.32
N ILE A 146 16.30 6.21 11.11
CA ILE A 146 16.20 6.49 12.55
C ILE A 146 16.33 5.21 13.35
N GLY A 147 17.10 5.28 14.44
CA GLY A 147 17.26 4.17 15.37
C GLY A 147 18.25 3.12 14.87
N THR A 148 18.26 1.96 15.53
CA THR A 148 19.15 0.84 15.19
C THR A 148 18.53 -0.14 14.21
N GLU A 149 17.24 -0.03 13.95
CA GLU A 149 16.50 -0.91 13.04
C GLU A 149 16.43 -0.26 11.65
N ASN A 150 16.88 -0.96 10.60
CA ASN A 150 17.02 -0.41 9.24
C ASN A 150 15.70 -0.24 8.46
N ILE A 151 14.60 -0.06 9.20
CA ILE A 151 13.21 -0.09 8.71
C ILE A 151 12.43 1.18 9.09
N THR A 152 13.00 2.05 9.93
CA THR A 152 12.35 3.29 10.38
C THR A 152 13.03 4.50 9.75
N PHE A 153 12.23 5.40 9.19
CA PHE A 153 12.70 6.56 8.43
C PHE A 153 12.00 7.85 8.86
N ASN A 154 12.72 8.97 8.84
CA ASN A 154 12.16 10.33 8.91
C ASN A 154 12.27 11.03 7.55
N SER A 155 11.48 12.08 7.36
CA SER A 155 11.74 13.05 6.30
C SER A 155 13.06 13.79 6.55
N SER A 156 13.83 14.02 5.50
CA SER A 156 15.07 14.80 5.51
C SER A 156 15.10 15.76 4.32
N GLN A 157 15.81 16.87 4.48
CA GLN A 157 16.15 17.81 3.40
C GLN A 157 17.53 17.50 2.79
N ASP A 158 18.35 16.71 3.49
CA ASP A 158 19.62 16.22 2.98
C ASP A 158 19.37 14.94 2.17
N THR A 159 19.64 14.99 0.87
CA THR A 159 19.49 13.85 -0.04
C THR A 159 20.59 12.81 0.11
N GLY A 160 21.71 13.17 0.75
CA GLY A 160 22.93 12.35 0.77
C GLY A 160 23.64 12.28 -0.59
N GLY A 161 23.19 13.06 -1.58
CA GLY A 161 23.73 13.08 -2.94
C GLY A 161 23.24 11.93 -3.84
N ALA A 162 23.89 11.76 -4.99
CA ALA A 162 23.48 10.78 -6.00
C ALA A 162 23.53 9.33 -5.50
N VAL A 163 22.68 8.48 -6.09
CA VAL A 163 22.61 7.03 -5.85
C VAL A 163 22.60 6.28 -7.18
N ALA A 164 23.20 5.10 -7.21
CA ALA A 164 23.00 4.17 -8.32
C ALA A 164 21.68 3.41 -8.13
N TYR A 165 21.22 2.74 -9.18
CA TYR A 165 20.02 1.92 -9.12
C TYR A 165 20.19 0.62 -9.90
N TYR A 166 19.52 -0.44 -9.44
CA TYR A 166 19.41 -1.73 -10.11
C TYR A 166 17.97 -1.93 -10.58
N PRO A 167 17.70 -1.94 -11.90
CA PRO A 167 16.35 -2.17 -12.43
C PRO A 167 15.99 -3.66 -12.38
N LEU A 168 14.74 -3.94 -12.03
CA LEU A 168 14.12 -5.26 -12.03
C LEU A 168 12.89 -5.21 -12.93
N GLY A 169 12.71 -6.21 -13.80
CA GLY A 169 11.50 -6.36 -14.58
C GLY A 169 10.33 -6.77 -13.69
N ILE A 170 9.10 -6.44 -14.08
CA ILE A 170 7.89 -6.95 -13.43
C ILE A 170 6.95 -7.54 -14.48
N THR A 171 6.48 -8.76 -14.22
CA THR A 171 5.40 -9.39 -14.97
C THR A 171 4.26 -9.70 -14.03
N ARG A 172 3.02 -9.59 -14.52
CA ARG A 172 1.83 -9.98 -13.76
C ARG A 172 1.02 -10.92 -14.63
N ASP A 173 1.12 -12.20 -14.31
CA ASP A 173 0.43 -13.24 -15.05
C ASP A 173 -1.08 -13.17 -14.80
N MET A 174 -1.86 -13.68 -15.75
CA MET A 174 -3.30 -13.86 -15.55
C MET A 174 -3.57 -15.18 -14.84
N ALA A 175 -4.59 -15.21 -13.99
CA ALA A 175 -5.06 -16.44 -13.39
C ALA A 175 -5.62 -17.35 -14.49
N PRO A 176 -5.35 -18.67 -14.43
CA PRO A 176 -5.93 -19.63 -15.35
C PRO A 176 -7.46 -19.55 -15.34
N GLY A 177 -8.08 -19.64 -16.52
CA GLY A 177 -9.54 -19.69 -16.65
C GLY A 177 -10.23 -18.34 -16.85
N TYR A 178 -9.50 -17.23 -16.93
CA TYR A 178 -10.07 -15.93 -17.32
C TYR A 178 -9.43 -15.43 -18.61
N SER A 179 -10.24 -15.01 -19.57
CA SER A 179 -9.77 -14.27 -20.75
C SER A 179 -9.44 -12.82 -20.42
N GLU A 180 -8.83 -12.08 -21.35
CA GLU A 180 -8.63 -10.63 -21.16
C GLU A 180 -9.96 -9.89 -21.06
N GLU A 181 -10.95 -10.29 -21.86
CA GLU A 181 -12.31 -9.73 -21.88
C GLU A 181 -13.04 -9.96 -20.55
N GLU A 182 -12.74 -11.06 -19.86
CA GLU A 182 -13.25 -11.37 -18.52
C GLU A 182 -12.45 -10.67 -17.40
N GLY A 183 -11.52 -9.78 -17.75
CA GLY A 183 -10.70 -9.06 -16.78
C GLY A 183 -9.50 -9.87 -16.27
N GLY A 184 -9.03 -10.87 -17.03
CA GLY A 184 -7.88 -11.72 -16.69
C GLY A 184 -6.61 -10.93 -16.34
N ARG A 185 -6.40 -9.75 -16.95
CA ARG A 185 -5.28 -8.84 -16.62
C ARG A 185 -5.32 -8.29 -15.19
N HIS A 186 -6.43 -8.48 -14.47
CA HIS A 186 -6.67 -7.99 -13.11
C HIS A 186 -7.01 -9.14 -12.14
N SER A 187 -6.56 -10.37 -12.42
CA SER A 187 -7.00 -11.59 -11.74
C SER A 187 -6.02 -12.21 -10.73
N THR A 188 -4.82 -11.67 -10.60
CA THR A 188 -3.76 -12.20 -9.71
C THR A 188 -3.27 -11.15 -8.73
N GLY A 189 -2.46 -11.52 -7.74
CA GLY A 189 -1.88 -10.61 -6.73
C GLY A 189 -2.67 -10.59 -5.41
N VAL A 190 -2.12 -9.94 -4.38
CA VAL A 190 -2.72 -9.88 -3.03
C VAL A 190 -4.07 -9.14 -3.06
N VAL A 191 -4.13 -8.00 -3.75
CA VAL A 191 -5.36 -7.24 -4.02
C VAL A 191 -5.50 -7.07 -5.53
N HIS A 192 -6.65 -7.40 -6.09
CA HIS A 192 -6.85 -7.36 -7.53
C HIS A 192 -8.31 -7.13 -7.97
N GLY A 193 -8.46 -6.55 -9.15
CA GLY A 193 -9.74 -6.06 -9.66
C GLY A 193 -10.77 -7.17 -9.93
N ARG A 194 -10.34 -8.40 -10.22
CA ARG A 194 -11.25 -9.53 -10.46
C ARG A 194 -12.06 -9.89 -9.20
N THR A 195 -11.44 -9.89 -8.02
CA THR A 195 -12.17 -10.10 -6.76
C THR A 195 -13.15 -8.97 -6.49
N THR A 196 -12.74 -7.72 -6.70
CA THR A 196 -13.65 -6.56 -6.61
C THR A 196 -14.83 -6.70 -7.57
N TYR A 197 -14.58 -7.13 -8.80
CA TYR A 197 -15.64 -7.39 -9.78
C TYR A 197 -16.56 -8.52 -9.34
N ASN A 198 -16.03 -9.61 -8.78
CA ASN A 198 -16.85 -10.72 -8.29
C ASN A 198 -17.79 -10.26 -7.16
N PHE A 199 -17.30 -9.50 -6.18
CA PHE A 199 -18.15 -8.91 -5.15
C PHE A 199 -19.19 -7.97 -5.75
N LEU A 200 -18.77 -7.05 -6.62
CA LEU A 200 -19.67 -6.11 -7.27
C LEU A 200 -20.76 -6.84 -8.05
N SER A 201 -20.38 -7.84 -8.86
CA SER A 201 -21.27 -8.63 -9.69
C SER A 201 -22.25 -9.44 -8.86
N HIS A 202 -21.83 -10.01 -7.74
CA HIS A 202 -22.72 -10.78 -6.86
C HIS A 202 -23.72 -9.87 -6.15
N ILE A 203 -23.23 -8.77 -5.57
CA ILE A 203 -24.06 -7.83 -4.83
C ILE A 203 -25.09 -7.13 -5.74
N THR A 204 -24.75 -6.90 -7.01
CA THR A 204 -25.60 -6.22 -8.00
C THR A 204 -26.36 -7.18 -8.93
N ASP A 205 -26.41 -8.48 -8.61
CA ASP A 205 -27.10 -9.46 -9.44
C ASP A 205 -28.62 -9.21 -9.44
N GLN A 206 -29.16 -8.83 -10.60
CA GLN A 206 -30.58 -8.55 -10.81
C GLN A 206 -31.37 -9.77 -11.27
N THR A 207 -30.76 -10.95 -11.31
CA THR A 207 -31.44 -12.20 -11.67
C THR A 207 -32.62 -12.42 -10.73
N PRO A 208 -33.85 -12.60 -11.23
CA PRO A 208 -35.02 -12.76 -10.36
C PRO A 208 -34.95 -14.00 -9.47
N ASP A 209 -35.15 -13.83 -8.17
CA ASP A 209 -35.35 -14.91 -7.20
C ASP A 209 -36.75 -14.76 -6.55
N PRO A 210 -37.74 -15.57 -6.94
CA PRO A 210 -39.08 -15.52 -6.35
C PRO A 210 -39.15 -15.92 -4.87
N LEU A 211 -38.10 -16.50 -4.31
CA LEU A 211 -38.00 -16.88 -2.90
C LEU A 211 -37.38 -15.77 -2.04
N ASP A 212 -36.67 -14.83 -2.66
CA ASP A 212 -36.24 -13.61 -1.99
C ASP A 212 -37.44 -12.66 -1.87
N LEU A 213 -37.96 -12.53 -0.65
CA LEU A 213 -39.10 -11.64 -0.36
C LEU A 213 -38.67 -10.20 -0.05
N ALA A 214 -37.36 -9.92 -0.02
CA ALA A 214 -36.82 -8.62 0.31
C ALA A 214 -36.73 -7.71 -0.93
N ASP A 215 -36.11 -8.18 -2.01
CA ASP A 215 -35.96 -7.43 -3.27
C ASP A 215 -36.31 -8.23 -4.54
N GLY A 216 -36.52 -9.54 -4.41
CA GLY A 216 -36.82 -10.45 -5.50
C GLY A 216 -35.66 -10.75 -6.44
N ALA A 217 -34.41 -10.57 -5.99
CA ALA A 217 -33.19 -10.78 -6.77
C ALA A 217 -32.22 -11.75 -6.07
N VAL A 218 -31.26 -12.28 -6.84
CA VAL A 218 -30.16 -13.10 -6.29
C VAL A 218 -29.12 -12.26 -5.53
N GLY A 219 -28.99 -10.98 -5.90
CA GLY A 219 -28.09 -10.03 -5.26
C GLY A 219 -28.67 -9.41 -3.99
N TYR A 220 -28.18 -8.23 -3.63
CA TYR A 220 -28.66 -7.47 -2.47
C TYR A 220 -29.04 -6.05 -2.90
N LEU A 221 -30.10 -5.90 -3.64
CA LEU A 221 -30.60 -4.63 -4.17
C LEU A 221 -31.34 -3.83 -3.09
N ASP A 222 -31.87 -2.66 -3.46
CA ASP A 222 -32.80 -1.85 -2.65
C ASP A 222 -32.31 -1.55 -1.21
N ARG A 223 -31.00 -1.42 -1.02
CA ARG A 223 -30.35 -1.10 0.27
C ARG A 223 -30.57 0.37 0.68
N TRP A 224 -31.82 0.82 0.66
CA TRP A 224 -32.24 2.18 0.95
C TRP A 224 -32.32 2.42 2.46
N ALA A 225 -31.32 3.12 3.00
CA ALA A 225 -31.26 3.47 4.41
C ALA A 225 -32.47 4.34 4.83
N GLY A 226 -32.92 4.17 6.08
CA GLY A 226 -33.98 5.00 6.65
C GLY A 226 -35.41 4.70 6.17
N GLN A 227 -35.65 3.54 5.53
CA GLN A 227 -36.99 3.14 5.11
C GLN A 227 -37.54 1.90 5.83
N ALA A 228 -36.78 1.28 6.74
CA ALA A 228 -37.12 0.01 7.40
C ALA A 228 -37.52 -1.09 6.39
N ASN A 229 -36.87 -1.10 5.22
CA ASN A 229 -37.12 -2.11 4.21
C ASN A 229 -36.26 -3.35 4.49
N THR A 230 -36.78 -4.52 4.16
CA THR A 230 -36.13 -5.81 4.43
C THR A 230 -34.89 -6.06 3.58
N ALA A 231 -34.74 -5.42 2.42
CA ALA A 231 -33.59 -5.57 1.53
C ALA A 231 -32.34 -4.87 2.10
N TYR A 232 -32.53 -3.70 2.71
CA TYR A 232 -31.49 -3.00 3.47
C TYR A 232 -30.94 -3.88 4.61
N GLU A 233 -31.83 -4.52 5.38
CA GLU A 233 -31.45 -5.45 6.45
C GLU A 233 -30.72 -6.68 5.92
N ALA A 234 -31.22 -7.29 4.83
CA ALA A 234 -30.58 -8.43 4.19
C ALA A 234 -29.17 -8.09 3.69
N GLY A 235 -29.00 -6.93 3.06
CA GLY A 235 -27.70 -6.42 2.63
C GLY A 235 -26.75 -6.17 3.80
N ALA A 236 -27.23 -5.60 4.90
CA ALA A 236 -26.42 -5.39 6.11
C ALA A 236 -25.94 -6.71 6.72
N ILE A 237 -26.82 -7.72 6.82
CA ILE A 237 -26.48 -9.06 7.33
C ILE A 237 -25.44 -9.72 6.44
N TYR A 238 -25.62 -9.69 5.12
CA TYR A 238 -24.63 -10.24 4.18
C TYR A 238 -23.24 -9.63 4.39
N LEU A 239 -23.16 -8.30 4.52
CA LEU A 239 -21.88 -7.61 4.72
C LEU A 239 -21.23 -7.96 6.08
N GLN A 240 -22.03 -8.10 7.14
CA GLN A 240 -21.56 -8.61 8.43
C GLN A 240 -20.99 -10.02 8.27
N ASP A 241 -21.72 -10.93 7.64
CA ASP A 241 -21.32 -12.33 7.44
C ASP A 241 -20.05 -12.44 6.59
N GLN A 242 -19.92 -11.64 5.54
CA GLN A 242 -18.70 -11.59 4.72
C GLN A 242 -17.48 -11.18 5.56
N LEU A 243 -17.58 -10.07 6.29
CA LEU A 243 -16.47 -9.59 7.13
C LEU A 243 -16.11 -10.61 8.23
N GLN A 244 -17.11 -11.24 8.86
CA GLN A 244 -16.89 -12.31 9.83
C GLN A 244 -16.22 -13.52 9.19
N SER A 245 -16.61 -13.90 7.96
CA SER A 245 -16.02 -15.03 7.24
C SER A 245 -14.54 -14.83 6.90
N PHE A 246 -14.08 -13.58 6.79
CA PHE A 246 -12.67 -13.24 6.63
C PHE A 246 -11.87 -13.36 7.94
N GLY A 247 -12.54 -13.61 9.08
CA GLY A 247 -11.91 -13.72 10.40
C GLY A 247 -11.75 -12.39 11.13
N LEU A 248 -12.50 -11.36 10.74
CA LEU A 248 -12.51 -10.05 11.40
C LEU A 248 -13.45 -10.04 12.61
N ASP A 249 -13.12 -9.24 13.62
CA ASP A 249 -14.05 -8.94 14.72
C ASP A 249 -15.04 -7.87 14.25
N VAL A 250 -16.31 -8.22 14.11
CA VAL A 250 -17.31 -7.34 13.48
C VAL A 250 -18.15 -6.65 14.54
N VAL A 251 -18.11 -5.31 14.51
CA VAL A 251 -18.95 -4.43 15.32
C VAL A 251 -19.96 -3.75 14.41
N THR A 252 -21.24 -3.88 14.77
CA THR A 252 -22.33 -3.15 14.11
C THR A 252 -22.82 -2.05 15.03
N GLN A 253 -22.54 -0.80 14.66
CA GLN A 253 -23.10 0.37 15.33
C GLN A 253 -24.50 0.63 14.79
N ARG A 254 -25.47 0.62 15.70
CA ARG A 254 -26.87 0.91 15.42
C ARG A 254 -27.18 2.33 15.80
N TYR A 255 -27.78 3.09 14.90
CA TYR A 255 -28.21 4.46 15.16
C TYR A 255 -29.51 4.78 14.43
N SER A 256 -30.13 5.90 14.80
CA SER A 256 -31.34 6.40 14.18
C SER A 256 -31.19 7.91 14.01
N PHE A 257 -31.76 8.49 12.97
CA PHE A 257 -31.63 9.91 12.69
C PHE A 257 -32.97 10.55 12.32
N SER A 258 -33.08 11.85 12.55
CA SER A 258 -34.16 12.66 11.97
C SER A 258 -33.69 13.25 10.64
N ASP A 259 -34.53 13.18 9.61
CA ASP A 259 -34.23 13.86 8.35
C ASP A 259 -34.39 15.38 8.45
N ILE A 260 -34.10 16.08 7.35
CA ILE A 260 -34.22 17.55 7.25
C ILE A 260 -35.66 18.08 7.39
N PHE A 261 -36.65 17.18 7.41
CA PHE A 261 -38.06 17.47 7.59
C PHE A 261 -38.56 17.04 8.99
N GLU A 262 -37.65 16.74 9.91
CA GLU A 262 -37.92 16.28 11.28
C GLU A 262 -38.61 14.92 11.37
N ASN A 263 -38.62 14.12 10.30
CA ASN A 263 -39.15 12.76 10.37
C ASN A 263 -38.10 11.82 10.97
N GLN A 264 -38.48 11.10 12.02
CA GLN A 264 -37.67 10.01 12.56
C GLN A 264 -37.54 8.91 11.51
N ASN A 265 -36.31 8.67 11.07
CA ASN A 265 -36.01 7.53 10.22
C ASN A 265 -35.66 6.31 11.09
N PRO A 266 -36.06 5.10 10.68
CA PRO A 266 -35.74 3.84 11.34
C PRO A 266 -34.24 3.55 11.38
N GLU A 267 -33.89 2.48 12.11
CA GLU A 267 -32.52 2.04 12.42
C GLU A 267 -31.64 1.95 11.16
N ALA A 268 -30.43 2.48 11.28
CA ALA A 268 -29.35 2.43 10.30
C ALA A 268 -28.09 1.83 10.95
N TYR A 269 -27.25 1.21 10.13
CA TYR A 269 -26.10 0.45 10.58
C TYR A 269 -24.80 0.99 10.02
N ASN A 270 -23.78 1.16 10.86
CA ASN A 270 -22.40 1.11 10.40
C ASN A 270 -21.83 -0.26 10.75
N ILE A 271 -21.20 -0.93 9.78
CA ILE A 271 -20.66 -2.28 9.94
C ILE A 271 -19.14 -2.19 9.79
N CYS A 272 -18.41 -2.44 10.86
CA CYS A 272 -16.95 -2.35 10.85
C CYS A 272 -16.34 -3.68 11.27
N GLY A 273 -15.45 -4.23 10.43
CA GLY A 273 -14.61 -5.39 10.74
C GLY A 273 -13.23 -4.94 11.20
N PHE A 274 -12.78 -5.44 12.35
CA PHE A 274 -11.53 -5.07 13.01
C PHE A 274 -10.50 -6.21 12.91
N ARG A 275 -9.28 -5.84 12.50
CA ARG A 275 -8.07 -6.63 12.69
C ARG A 275 -7.15 -5.85 13.63
N TYR A 276 -7.15 -6.23 14.91
CA TYR A 276 -6.38 -5.52 15.93
C TYR A 276 -4.87 -5.60 15.69
N GLY A 277 -4.22 -4.45 15.82
CA GLY A 277 -2.77 -4.35 15.75
C GLY A 277 -2.10 -4.94 17.00
N SER A 278 -0.89 -5.45 16.84
CA SER A 278 -0.14 -6.11 17.91
C SER A 278 0.60 -5.16 18.86
N GLU A 279 0.89 -3.93 18.43
CA GLU A 279 1.70 -2.97 19.21
C GLU A 279 0.97 -1.67 19.53
N PHE A 280 0.22 -1.14 18.55
CA PHE A 280 -0.56 0.09 18.65
C PHE A 280 -2.03 -0.20 18.30
N PRO A 281 -2.75 -0.99 19.12
CA PRO A 281 -4.13 -1.38 18.84
C PRO A 281 -5.10 -0.18 18.78
N ASP A 282 -4.74 0.94 19.41
CA ASP A 282 -5.54 2.17 19.44
C ASP A 282 -5.21 3.15 18.31
N GLU A 283 -4.28 2.82 17.42
CA GLU A 283 -3.96 3.58 16.20
C GLU A 283 -4.52 2.86 14.97
N TRP A 284 -5.42 3.51 14.23
CA TRP A 284 -6.26 2.82 13.24
C TRP A 284 -5.97 3.29 11.81
N MET A 285 -5.86 2.32 10.91
CA MET A 285 -5.92 2.52 9.46
C MET A 285 -7.31 2.08 8.98
N VAL A 286 -8.11 3.05 8.53
CA VAL A 286 -9.51 2.82 8.18
C VAL A 286 -9.69 2.77 6.66
N PHE A 287 -10.28 1.69 6.18
CA PHE A 287 -10.75 1.50 4.80
C PHE A 287 -12.27 1.61 4.81
N GLY A 288 -12.81 2.60 4.08
CA GLY A 288 -14.22 2.98 4.21
C GLY A 288 -14.94 3.08 2.87
N ALA A 289 -16.21 2.67 2.87
CA ALA A 289 -17.18 2.91 1.81
C ALA A 289 -18.58 2.96 2.43
N HIS A 290 -19.54 3.65 1.83
CA HIS A 290 -20.94 3.46 2.21
C HIS A 290 -21.57 2.32 1.40
N PHE A 291 -22.48 1.58 2.02
CA PHE A 291 -23.17 0.43 1.39
C PHE A 291 -24.63 0.71 1.04
N ASP A 292 -25.22 1.76 1.64
CA ASP A 292 -26.57 2.18 1.34
C ASP A 292 -26.67 2.80 -0.05
N ILE A 293 -27.88 2.79 -0.59
CA ILE A 293 -28.22 3.28 -1.92
C ILE A 293 -29.35 4.31 -1.78
N ALA A 294 -29.35 5.36 -2.58
CA ALA A 294 -30.51 6.24 -2.69
C ALA A 294 -31.70 5.55 -3.39
N PRO A 295 -32.93 5.63 -2.84
CA PRO A 295 -34.13 5.12 -3.52
C PRO A 295 -34.45 5.93 -4.79
N PRO A 296 -34.97 5.29 -5.86
CA PRO A 296 -35.36 6.00 -7.07
C PRO A 296 -36.37 7.12 -6.78
N ALA A 297 -36.04 8.36 -7.14
CA ALA A 297 -36.89 9.53 -6.95
C ALA A 297 -37.96 9.62 -8.05
N ASN A 298 -38.85 8.61 -8.12
CA ASN A 298 -40.03 8.62 -8.98
C ASN A 298 -41.22 7.91 -8.32
N ALA A 299 -42.43 8.23 -8.77
CA ALA A 299 -43.68 7.77 -8.15
C ALA A 299 -43.88 6.24 -8.16
N LEU A 300 -43.08 5.51 -8.94
CA LEU A 300 -43.21 4.06 -9.11
C LEU A 300 -41.97 3.30 -8.60
N LEU A 301 -41.00 3.99 -7.99
CA LEU A 301 -39.69 3.44 -7.60
C LEU A 301 -39.00 2.65 -8.73
N ILE A 302 -39.28 3.01 -9.99
CA ILE A 302 -38.71 2.32 -11.16
C ILE A 302 -37.26 2.74 -11.31
N ASP A 303 -36.37 1.78 -11.53
CA ASP A 303 -34.97 2.12 -11.69
C ASP A 303 -34.74 3.00 -12.94
N PRO A 304 -34.08 4.17 -12.81
CA PRO A 304 -33.73 5.03 -13.94
C PRO A 304 -33.08 4.29 -15.12
N HIS A 305 -32.28 3.24 -14.88
CA HIS A 305 -31.63 2.51 -15.96
C HIS A 305 -32.61 1.74 -16.86
N THR A 306 -33.78 1.36 -16.34
CA THR A 306 -34.82 0.65 -17.12
C THR A 306 -35.65 1.60 -17.98
N THR A 307 -35.84 2.85 -17.53
CA THR A 307 -36.62 3.85 -18.26
C THR A 307 -35.78 4.65 -19.25
N GLY A 308 -34.44 4.63 -19.11
CA GLY A 308 -33.52 5.46 -19.87
C GLY A 308 -33.59 6.95 -19.49
N GLN A 309 -34.38 7.32 -18.48
CA GLN A 309 -34.49 8.69 -17.99
C GLN A 309 -33.60 8.87 -16.77
N ARG A 310 -32.80 9.95 -16.75
CA ARG A 310 -32.00 10.30 -15.57
C ARG A 310 -32.93 10.74 -14.43
N THR A 311 -32.91 10.00 -13.33
CA THR A 311 -33.46 10.42 -12.04
C THR A 311 -32.47 10.08 -10.92
N TYR A 312 -32.69 10.62 -9.72
CA TYR A 312 -31.90 10.32 -8.53
C TYR A 312 -32.25 8.92 -7.99
N GLY A 313 -31.26 8.23 -7.41
CA GLY A 313 -31.42 6.90 -6.82
C GLY A 313 -31.57 5.74 -7.80
N THR A 314 -31.43 4.52 -7.31
CA THR A 314 -31.43 3.27 -8.08
C THR A 314 -31.75 2.09 -7.17
N ARG A 315 -32.17 0.96 -7.74
CA ARG A 315 -32.25 -0.32 -7.03
C ARG A 315 -30.87 -0.95 -6.83
N VAL A 316 -29.95 -0.71 -7.76
CA VAL A 316 -28.70 -1.47 -7.89
C VAL A 316 -27.52 -0.81 -7.20
N GLY A 317 -27.36 0.51 -7.37
CA GLY A 317 -26.26 1.26 -6.75
C GLY A 317 -24.87 0.74 -7.18
N ALA A 318 -24.72 0.26 -8.41
CA ALA A 318 -23.49 -0.42 -8.84
C ALA A 318 -22.25 0.48 -8.75
N TYR A 319 -22.34 1.69 -9.31
CA TYR A 319 -21.27 2.68 -9.21
C TYR A 319 -21.28 3.38 -7.84
N ASP A 320 -22.47 3.73 -7.35
CA ASP A 320 -22.70 4.51 -6.14
C ASP A 320 -23.53 3.69 -5.14
N ASN A 321 -22.92 2.99 -4.18
CA ASN A 321 -21.48 2.81 -3.99
C ASN A 321 -21.11 1.35 -3.75
N THR A 322 -21.79 0.44 -4.46
CA THR A 322 -21.44 -0.98 -4.43
C THR A 322 -20.02 -1.22 -4.92
N ALA A 323 -19.52 -0.42 -5.87
CA ALA A 323 -18.14 -0.46 -6.31
C ALA A 323 -17.16 -0.21 -5.15
N GLY A 324 -17.37 0.86 -4.36
CA GLY A 324 -16.55 1.16 -3.19
C GLY A 324 -16.68 0.08 -2.09
N THR A 325 -17.91 -0.37 -1.80
CA THR A 325 -18.17 -1.46 -0.86
C THR A 325 -17.42 -2.74 -1.27
N SER A 326 -17.46 -3.09 -2.56
CA SER A 326 -16.75 -4.24 -3.11
C SER A 326 -15.23 -4.09 -3.02
N MET A 327 -14.71 -2.87 -3.18
CA MET A 327 -13.28 -2.60 -2.96
C MET A 327 -12.89 -2.83 -1.50
N VAL A 328 -13.70 -2.36 -0.54
CA VAL A 328 -13.43 -2.58 0.89
C VAL A 328 -13.47 -4.07 1.23
N LEU A 329 -14.45 -4.82 0.71
CA LEU A 329 -14.52 -6.28 0.89
C LEU A 329 -13.29 -6.99 0.31
N THR A 330 -12.85 -6.64 -0.89
CA THR A 330 -11.62 -7.20 -1.47
C THR A 330 -10.39 -6.96 -0.62
N VAL A 331 -10.23 -5.73 -0.09
CA VAL A 331 -9.09 -5.41 0.77
C VAL A 331 -9.21 -6.13 2.12
N ALA A 332 -10.42 -6.22 2.69
CA ALA A 332 -10.69 -6.94 3.92
C ALA A 332 -10.33 -8.43 3.78
N GLU A 333 -10.83 -9.10 2.74
CA GLU A 333 -10.52 -10.50 2.43
C GLU A 333 -9.01 -10.73 2.29
N ALA A 334 -8.34 -9.85 1.54
CA ALA A 334 -6.91 -9.96 1.29
C ALA A 334 -6.07 -9.70 2.55
N MET A 335 -6.47 -8.75 3.39
CA MET A 335 -5.64 -8.21 4.48
C MET A 335 -5.96 -8.80 5.86
N ALA A 336 -7.10 -9.46 6.07
CA ALA A 336 -7.52 -9.96 7.37
C ALA A 336 -6.51 -10.94 8.02
N ASN A 337 -5.71 -11.62 7.20
CA ASN A 337 -4.70 -12.60 7.65
C ASN A 337 -3.29 -12.03 7.81
N TYR A 338 -3.10 -10.72 7.66
CA TYR A 338 -1.81 -10.08 7.89
C TYR A 338 -1.73 -9.50 9.30
N ASP A 339 -0.59 -9.72 9.95
CA ASP A 339 -0.26 -9.08 11.22
C ASP A 339 0.33 -7.69 10.96
N THR A 340 -0.23 -6.69 11.63
CA THR A 340 0.19 -5.30 11.54
C THR A 340 0.40 -4.74 12.94
N ARG A 341 1.31 -3.77 13.07
CA ARG A 341 1.56 -3.08 14.35
C ARG A 341 0.33 -2.26 14.78
N ARG A 342 -0.38 -1.67 13.81
CA ARG A 342 -1.59 -0.85 13.98
C ARG A 342 -2.84 -1.63 13.61
N THR A 343 -3.98 -1.24 14.16
CA THR A 343 -5.28 -1.85 13.84
C THR A 343 -5.72 -1.48 12.42
N MET A 344 -6.20 -2.46 11.66
CA MET A 344 -6.90 -2.24 10.40
C MET A 344 -8.40 -2.32 10.63
N VAL A 345 -9.15 -1.36 10.10
CA VAL A 345 -10.60 -1.31 10.23
C VAL A 345 -11.23 -1.21 8.84
N PHE A 346 -12.16 -2.10 8.54
CA PHE A 346 -12.91 -2.14 7.29
C PHE A 346 -14.36 -1.74 7.59
N CYS A 347 -14.70 -0.48 7.33
CA CYS A 347 -16.00 0.09 7.71
C CYS A 347 -16.90 0.33 6.49
N LEU A 348 -18.13 -0.16 6.62
CA LEU A 348 -19.21 0.01 5.67
C LEU A 348 -20.27 0.90 6.31
N TRP A 349 -20.31 2.16 5.89
CA TRP A 349 -21.19 3.18 6.43
C TRP A 349 -22.59 3.08 5.83
N SER A 350 -23.60 3.50 6.58
CA SER A 350 -24.95 3.72 6.06
C SER A 350 -25.33 5.20 6.15
N GLY A 351 -26.42 5.60 5.50
CA GLY A 351 -26.98 6.95 5.63
C GLY A 351 -26.12 8.01 4.96
N GLU A 352 -25.20 7.62 4.07
CA GLU A 352 -24.40 8.55 3.27
C GLU A 352 -25.29 9.36 2.34
N GLU A 353 -26.23 8.67 1.69
CA GLU A 353 -27.21 9.24 0.75
C GLU A 353 -28.19 10.20 1.44
N GLY A 354 -28.33 10.06 2.76
CA GLY A 354 -29.06 10.97 3.63
C GLY A 354 -28.29 12.23 4.03
N GLY A 355 -27.04 12.38 3.57
CA GLY A 355 -26.14 13.47 3.96
C GLY A 355 -25.09 13.06 4.98
N LYS A 356 -24.35 11.97 4.70
CA LYS A 356 -23.16 11.50 5.48
C LYS A 356 -23.44 11.14 6.93
N ARG A 357 -24.67 10.73 7.23
CA ARG A 357 -25.16 10.51 8.59
C ARG A 357 -24.35 9.44 9.30
N GLY A 358 -24.11 8.29 8.68
CA GLY A 358 -23.38 7.21 9.33
C GLY A 358 -21.94 7.56 9.68
N SER A 359 -21.25 8.37 8.88
CA SER A 359 -19.88 8.79 9.21
C SER A 359 -19.80 9.87 10.28
N ASP A 360 -20.90 10.58 10.56
CA ASP A 360 -20.98 11.60 11.61
C ASP A 360 -21.26 10.99 13.01
N TYR A 361 -21.95 9.84 13.05
CA TYR A 361 -22.24 9.07 14.27
C TYR A 361 -21.10 8.10 14.59
#